data_AF-A0A0B8NXR6-F1
#
_entry.id   AF-A0A0B8NXR6-F1
#
_cell.length_a   1.000
_cell.length_b   1.000
_cell.length_c   1.000
_cell.angle_alpha   90.00
_cell.angle_beta   90.00
_cell.angle_gamma   90.00
#
_symmetry.space_group_name_H-M   'P 1'
#
loop_
_entity.id
_entity.type
_entity.pdbx_description
1 polymer ?
#
loop_
_entity_poly.entity_id
_entity_poly.type
_entity_poly.pdbx_seq_one_letter_code
_entity_poly.pdbx_strand_id
1 'polypeptide(L)'
;MMQFGLSIEWSTLFAATLVGFIGVLWSHRFLAHPKVFTVAAMIPMVPGVYAFNAMTALVEINQLGYTHDLFASLIENFLSAMFIIAGLAIGLAMPGLFIYRRKPIV
;
A
#
# COMPACT_ATOMS: atom_id res chain seq x y z
N MET A 1 7.62 -8.03 -9.98
CA MET A 1 7.90 -8.71 -8.69
C MET A 1 7.01 -9.93 -8.46
N MET A 2 5.72 -9.89 -8.83
CA MET A 2 4.87 -11.10 -8.81
C MET A 2 5.42 -12.26 -9.67
N GLN A 3 6.02 -11.97 -10.83
CA GLN A 3 6.72 -12.98 -11.66
C GLN A 3 7.99 -13.57 -11.02
N PHE A 4 8.52 -12.92 -9.98
CA PHE A 4 9.71 -13.36 -9.24
C PHE A 4 9.32 -14.11 -7.94
N GLY A 5 8.03 -14.41 -7.73
CA GLY A 5 7.54 -15.09 -6.54
C GLY A 5 7.55 -14.24 -5.26
N LEU A 6 7.78 -12.93 -5.38
CA LEU A 6 7.66 -12.01 -4.24
C LEU A 6 6.19 -11.76 -3.94
N SER A 7 5.81 -11.91 -2.67
CA SER A 7 4.48 -11.62 -2.18
C SER A 7 4.08 -10.17 -2.49
N ILE A 8 2.78 -9.95 -2.68
CA ILE A 8 2.27 -8.66 -3.15
C ILE A 8 2.55 -7.54 -2.15
N GLU A 9 2.57 -7.86 -0.86
CA GLU A 9 2.84 -6.96 0.26
C GLU A 9 4.23 -6.34 0.14
N TRP A 10 5.25 -7.20 -0.02
CA TRP A 10 6.64 -6.78 -0.19
C TRP A 10 6.83 -5.99 -1.47
N SER A 11 6.22 -6.47 -2.56
CA SER A 11 6.27 -5.79 -3.85
C SER A 11 5.72 -4.36 -3.77
N THR A 12 4.61 -4.19 -3.04
CA THR A 12 3.97 -2.88 -2.89
C THR A 12 4.81 -1.95 -2.02
N LEU A 13 5.41 -2.45 -0.94
CA LEU A 13 6.32 -1.67 -0.08
C LEU A 13 7.51 -1.12 -0.88
N PHE A 14 8.18 -1.97 -1.67
CA PHE A 14 9.31 -1.52 -2.50
C PHE A 14 8.88 -0.54 -3.59
N ALA A 15 7.76 -0.80 -4.26
CA ALA A 15 7.21 0.11 -5.26
C ALA A 15 6.85 1.48 -4.66
N ALA A 16 6.16 1.50 -3.52
CA ALA A 16 5.81 2.72 -2.78
C ALA A 16 7.06 3.53 -2.38
N THR A 17 8.07 2.84 -1.88
CA THR A 17 9.34 3.46 -1.48
C THR A 17 10.03 4.10 -2.68
N LEU A 18 10.16 3.37 -3.80
CA LEU A 18 10.77 3.87 -5.03
C LEU A 18 10.02 5.09 -5.57
N VAL A 19 8.68 5.02 -5.66
CA VAL A 19 7.82 6.12 -6.10
C VAL A 19 7.98 7.33 -5.19
N GLY A 20 8.07 7.12 -3.87
CA GLY A 20 8.34 8.17 -2.91
C GLY A 20 9.67 8.90 -3.20
N PHE A 21 10.75 8.15 -3.40
CA PHE A 21 12.06 8.75 -3.70
C PHE A 21 12.07 9.49 -5.03
N ILE A 22 11.48 8.91 -6.08
CA ILE A 22 11.33 9.56 -7.39
C ILE A 22 10.51 10.85 -7.26
N GLY A 23 9.43 10.82 -6.49
CA GLY A 23 8.58 12.00 -6.23
C GLY A 23 9.33 13.15 -5.58
N VAL A 24 10.29 12.87 -4.68
CA VAL A 24 11.17 13.89 -4.09
C VAL A 24 12.20 14.40 -5.10
N LEU A 25 12.84 13.51 -5.87
CA LEU A 25 13.80 13.90 -6.92
C LEU A 25 13.15 14.83 -7.96
N TRP A 26 11.95 14.49 -8.41
CA TRP A 26 11.19 15.30 -9.37
C TRP A 26 10.64 16.57 -8.75
N SER A 27 10.27 16.56 -7.47
CA SER A 27 9.90 17.78 -6.74
C SER A 27 11.00 18.85 -6.82
N HIS A 28 12.26 18.46 -6.60
CA HIS A 28 13.39 19.38 -6.74
C HIS A 28 13.60 19.83 -8.19
N ARG A 29 13.39 18.95 -9.18
CA ARG A 29 13.59 19.28 -10.60
C ARG A 29 12.52 20.21 -11.16
N PHE A 30 11.26 20.03 -10.74
CA PHE A 30 10.09 20.74 -11.27
C PHE A 30 9.53 21.82 -10.32
N LEU A 31 10.18 22.07 -9.17
CA LEU A 31 9.79 23.08 -8.17
C LEU A 31 8.34 22.91 -7.65
N ALA A 32 7.78 21.70 -7.77
CA ALA A 32 6.44 21.36 -7.30
C ALA A 32 6.51 20.52 -6.03
N HIS A 33 5.52 20.64 -5.14
CA HIS A 33 5.52 19.93 -3.86
C HIS A 33 5.49 18.39 -4.08
N PRO A 34 6.32 17.57 -3.38
CA PRO A 34 6.42 16.12 -3.63
C PRO A 34 5.10 15.35 -3.55
N LYS A 35 4.16 15.86 -2.73
CA LYS A 35 2.80 15.30 -2.59
C LYS A 35 2.01 15.30 -3.91
N VAL A 36 2.26 16.23 -4.83
CA VAL A 36 1.55 16.29 -6.12
C VAL A 36 1.84 15.04 -6.97
N PHE A 37 3.09 14.57 -6.97
CA PHE A 37 3.49 13.39 -7.74
C PHE A 37 3.12 12.08 -7.05
N THR A 38 3.34 12.02 -5.74
CA THR A 38 3.17 10.78 -4.97
C THR A 38 1.70 10.42 -4.72
N VAL A 39 0.81 11.40 -4.59
CA VAL A 39 -0.64 11.15 -4.44
C VAL A 39 -1.23 10.58 -5.74
N ALA A 40 -0.89 11.17 -6.90
CA ALA A 40 -1.39 10.69 -8.19
C ALA A 40 -0.97 9.23 -8.46
N ALA A 41 0.26 8.86 -8.09
CA ALA A 41 0.75 7.50 -8.23
C ALA A 41 0.09 6.50 -7.26
N MET A 42 -0.37 6.95 -6.08
CA MET A 42 -0.94 6.08 -5.05
C MET A 42 -2.39 5.66 -5.33
N ILE A 43 -3.20 6.51 -5.97
CA ILE A 43 -4.63 6.24 -6.24
C ILE A 43 -4.88 4.84 -6.81
N PRO A 44 -4.19 4.39 -7.89
CA PRO A 44 -4.42 3.05 -8.44
C PRO A 44 -3.80 1.90 -7.61
N MET A 45 -2.93 2.19 -6.65
CA MET A 45 -2.24 1.15 -5.87
C MET A 45 -3.04 0.70 -4.64
N VAL A 46 -4.11 1.42 -4.27
CA VAL A 46 -4.97 1.05 -3.15
C VAL A 46 -5.70 -0.26 -3.47
N PRO A 47 -5.66 -1.28 -2.59
CA PRO A 47 -6.18 -2.62 -2.85
C PRO A 47 -7.71 -2.69 -2.72
N GLY A 48 -8.44 -1.94 -3.56
CA GLY A 48 -9.90 -1.83 -3.49
C GLY A 48 -10.63 -3.15 -3.73
N VAL A 49 -10.13 -3.99 -4.64
CA VAL A 49 -10.73 -5.30 -4.93
C VAL A 49 -10.62 -6.25 -3.73
N TYR A 50 -9.46 -6.33 -3.08
CA TYR A 50 -9.28 -7.14 -1.88
C TYR A 50 -10.18 -6.65 -0.74
N ALA A 51 -10.27 -5.33 -0.52
CA ALA A 51 -11.15 -4.76 0.50
C ALA A 51 -12.63 -5.05 0.21
N PHE A 52 -13.06 -4.93 -1.05
CA PHE A 52 -14.43 -5.22 -1.46
C PHE A 52 -14.77 -6.70 -1.30
N ASN A 53 -13.89 -7.61 -1.73
CA ASN A 53 -14.10 -9.06 -1.56
C ASN A 53 -14.19 -9.46 -0.08
N ALA A 54 -13.35 -8.89 0.78
CA ALA A 54 -13.45 -9.09 2.23
C ALA A 54 -14.80 -8.60 2.78
N MET A 55 -15.26 -7.42 2.35
CA MET A 55 -16.57 -6.89 2.75
C MET A 55 -17.72 -7.80 2.29
N THR A 56 -17.69 -8.27 1.04
CA THR A 56 -18.69 -9.19 0.49
C THR A 56 -18.71 -10.50 1.27
N ALA A 57 -17.55 -11.11 1.54
CA ALA A 57 -17.47 -12.34 2.32
C ALA A 57 -18.03 -12.16 3.74
N LEU A 58 -17.81 -11.00 4.38
CA LEU A 58 -18.40 -10.68 5.68
C LEU A 58 -19.93 -10.58 5.63
N VAL A 59 -20.48 -9.93 4.60
CA VAL A 59 -21.93 -9.82 4.40
C VAL A 59 -22.55 -11.19 4.12
N GLU A 60 -21.91 -12.00 3.28
CA GLU A 60 -22.38 -13.36 2.99
C GLU A 60 -22.37 -14.26 4.23
N ILE A 61 -21.34 -14.17 5.08
CA ILE A 61 -21.33 -14.87 6.39
C ILE A 61 -22.50 -14.42 7.27
N ASN A 62 -22.83 -13.12 7.25
CA ASN A 62 -23.95 -12.60 8.04
C ASN A 62 -25.31 -13.08 7.52
N GLN A 63 -25.48 -13.20 6.18
CA GLN A 63 -26.75 -13.57 5.55
C GLN A 63 -26.97 -15.08 5.44
N LEU A 64 -25.95 -15.83 5.06
CA LEU A 64 -26.01 -17.27 4.74
C LEU A 64 -25.47 -18.15 5.88
N GLY A 65 -24.80 -17.55 6.86
CA GLY A 65 -24.16 -18.25 7.97
C GLY A 65 -22.68 -18.57 7.71
N TYR A 66 -22.03 -19.13 8.73
CA TYR A 66 -20.62 -19.43 8.69
C TYR A 66 -20.31 -20.62 7.77
N THR A 67 -19.37 -20.42 6.85
CA THR A 67 -18.73 -21.49 6.08
C THR A 67 -17.22 -21.29 6.11
N HIS A 68 -16.46 -22.38 6.17
CA HIS A 68 -14.99 -22.33 6.26
C HIS A 68 -14.37 -21.54 5.09
N ASP A 69 -14.82 -21.79 3.85
CA ASP A 69 -14.29 -21.15 2.65
C ASP A 69 -14.54 -19.63 2.62
N LEU A 70 -15.73 -19.21 3.06
CA LEU A 70 -16.10 -17.80 3.19
C LEU A 70 -15.25 -17.08 4.24
N PHE A 71 -15.01 -17.74 5.38
CA PHE A 71 -14.17 -17.18 6.44
C PHE A 71 -12.68 -17.12 6.03
N ALA A 72 -12.18 -18.14 5.33
CA ALA A 72 -10.84 -18.13 4.77
C ALA A 72 -10.68 -16.97 3.76
N SER A 73 -11.61 -16.84 2.82
CA SER A 73 -11.63 -15.76 1.84
C SER A 73 -11.70 -14.37 2.50
N LEU A 74 -12.52 -14.21 3.54
CA LEU A 74 -12.60 -12.98 4.33
C LEU A 74 -11.23 -12.61 4.90
N ILE A 75 -10.58 -13.53 5.62
CA ILE A 75 -9.32 -13.28 6.31
C ILE A 75 -8.18 -13.04 5.30
N GLU A 76 -8.07 -13.84 4.25
CA GLU A 76 -7.02 -13.69 3.24
C GLU A 76 -7.10 -12.33 2.52
N ASN A 77 -8.29 -11.97 2.04
CA ASN A 77 -8.50 -10.68 1.36
C ASN A 77 -8.31 -9.51 2.32
N PHE A 78 -8.79 -9.63 3.55
CA PHE A 78 -8.64 -8.59 4.58
C PHE A 78 -7.18 -8.36 4.96
N LEU A 79 -6.43 -9.42 5.25
CA LEU A 79 -5.00 -9.33 5.58
C LEU A 79 -4.19 -8.79 4.41
N SER A 80 -4.46 -9.27 3.19
CA SER A 80 -3.79 -8.78 1.97
C SER A 80 -4.02 -7.27 1.81
N ALA A 81 -5.27 -6.81 1.92
CA ALA A 81 -5.60 -5.39 1.83
C ALA A 81 -4.90 -4.56 2.91
N MET A 82 -4.93 -5.02 4.17
CA MET A 82 -4.26 -4.36 5.29
C MET A 82 -2.75 -4.23 5.07
N PHE A 83 -2.06 -5.31 4.69
CA PHE A 83 -0.62 -5.28 4.50
C PHE A 83 -0.20 -4.44 3.30
N ILE A 84 -0.97 -4.44 2.22
CA ILE A 84 -0.73 -3.55 1.07
C ILE A 84 -0.86 -2.09 1.51
N ILE A 85 -1.93 -1.71 2.24
CA ILE A 85 -2.13 -0.34 2.75
C ILE A 85 -1.00 0.06 3.69
N ALA A 86 -0.61 -0.83 4.62
CA ALA A 86 0.51 -0.60 5.52
C ALA A 86 1.83 -0.40 4.75
N GLY A 87 2.08 -1.23 3.74
CA GLY A 87 3.24 -1.13 2.85
C GLY A 87 3.28 0.20 2.08
N LEU A 88 2.14 0.65 1.55
CA LEU A 88 2.01 1.95 0.88
C LEU A 88 2.31 3.10 1.85
N ALA A 89 1.70 3.08 3.03
CA ALA A 89 1.87 4.14 4.04
C ALA A 89 3.34 4.27 4.49
N ILE A 90 3.99 3.13 4.79
CA ILE A 90 5.39 3.09 5.21
C ILE A 90 6.32 3.49 4.05
N GLY A 91 6.10 2.92 2.86
CA GLY A 91 6.95 3.18 1.70
C GLY A 91 6.94 4.65 1.28
N LEU A 92 5.78 5.32 1.29
CA LEU A 92 5.74 6.76 1.00
C LEU A 92 6.33 7.64 2.10
N ALA A 93 6.35 7.19 3.35
CA ALA A 93 6.95 7.93 4.46
C ALA A 93 8.49 7.87 4.44
N MET A 94 9.09 6.87 3.78
CA MET A 94 10.55 6.65 3.74
C MET A 94 11.37 7.86 3.27
N PRO A 95 11.07 8.53 2.14
CA PRO A 95 11.83 9.70 1.70
C PRO A 95 11.78 10.84 2.71
N GLY A 96 10.62 11.04 3.37
CA GLY A 96 10.46 12.05 4.42
C GLY A 96 11.31 11.74 5.65
N LEU A 97 11.36 10.48 6.07
CA LEU A 97 12.18 10.01 7.20
C LEU A 97 13.69 10.16 6.92
N PHE A 98 14.13 9.87 5.70
CA PHE A 98 15.55 9.95 5.32
C PHE A 98 16.03 11.38 5.02
N ILE A 99 15.24 12.18 4.29
CA ILE A 99 15.70 13.45 3.70
C ILE A 99 15.30 14.65 4.57
N TYR A 100 14.10 14.68 5.15
CA TYR A 100 13.59 15.83 5.92
C TYR A 100 13.91 15.76 7.42
N ARG A 101 15.05 15.14 7.74
CA ARG A 101 15.53 14.94 9.11
C ARG A 101 15.96 16.28 9.73
N ARG A 102 15.32 16.71 10.82
CA ARG A 102 15.60 18.01 11.48
C ARG A 102 16.83 18.04 12.42
N LYS A 103 17.47 16.90 12.71
CA LYS A 103 18.69 16.86 13.55
C LYS A 103 19.73 15.87 12.98
N PRO A 104 20.99 16.30 12.76
CA PRO A 104 22.08 15.40 12.41
C PRO A 104 22.37 14.43 13.57
N ILE A 105 22.82 13.22 13.25
CA ILE A 105 23.50 12.38 14.24
C ILE A 105 24.97 12.74 14.09
N VAL A 106 25.57 13.15 15.20
CA VAL A 106 26.92 13.74 15.33
C VAL A 106 26.96 15.23 15.00
#